data_AF-A0A972M9N8-F1
#
_entry.id   AF-A0A972M9N8-F1
#
_cell.length_a   1.000
_cell.length_b   1.000
_cell.length_c   1.000
_cell.angle_alpha   90.00
_cell.angle_beta   90.00
_cell.angle_gamma   90.00
#
_symmetry.space_group_name_H-M   'P 1'
#
loop_
_entity.id
_entity.type
_entity.pdbx_description
1 polymer ?
#
loop_
_entity_poly.entity_id
_entity_poly.type
_entity_poly.pdbx_seq_one_letter_code
_entity_poly.pdbx_strand_id
1 'polypeptide(L)'
;MFNLFDDDDYMNTTPKSNCVSVLKTANQNVVENELEKLLARLALAEKMLEEKGLEEEYERRLKSFEVSEEDYDERVNSLFLELVGNIVTQCE
;
A
#
# COMPACT_ATOMS: atom_id res chain seq x y z
N MET A 1 21.62 6.01 14.82
CA MET A 1 20.22 5.76 15.23
C MET A 1 19.39 6.58 14.27
N PHE A 2 18.66 5.94 13.35
CA PHE A 2 17.82 6.63 12.39
C PHE A 2 16.54 7.02 13.14
N ASN A 3 16.37 8.29 13.48
CA ASN A 3 15.13 8.80 14.07
C ASN A 3 14.07 8.83 12.97
N LEU A 4 13.37 7.71 12.79
CA LEU A 4 12.17 7.64 11.93
C LEU A 4 10.96 8.36 12.57
N PHE A 5 11.15 8.90 13.78
CA PHE A 5 10.13 9.46 14.66
C PHE A 5 10.64 10.74 15.35
N ASP A 6 11.30 11.64 14.62
CA ASP A 6 11.31 13.03 15.10
C ASP A 6 9.86 13.54 14.95
N ASP A 7 9.17 13.64 16.09
CA ASP A 7 7.72 13.91 16.23
C ASP A 7 7.22 15.15 15.46
N ASP A 8 8.12 16.06 15.06
CA ASP A 8 7.79 17.30 14.34
C ASP A 8 7.63 17.12 12.80
N ASP A 9 8.23 16.09 12.19
CA ASP A 9 8.16 15.86 10.72
C ASP A 9 7.10 14.82 10.33
N TYR A 10 6.76 13.92 11.27
CA TYR A 10 5.64 12.99 11.13
C TYR A 10 4.29 13.74 11.00
N MET A 11 4.15 14.90 11.65
CA MET A 11 2.93 15.71 11.61
C MET A 11 2.74 16.47 10.27
N ASN A 12 3.74 16.51 9.38
CA ASN A 12 3.68 17.28 8.13
C ASN A 12 3.75 16.43 6.85
N THR A 13 3.83 15.10 6.94
CA THR A 13 3.93 14.23 5.76
C THR A 13 2.69 13.35 5.59
N THR A 14 2.29 13.10 4.34
CA THR A 14 1.18 12.18 4.05
C THR A 14 1.68 10.73 4.12
N PRO A 15 0.81 9.75 4.42
CA PRO A 15 1.18 8.32 4.39
C PRO A 15 1.87 7.90 3.10
N LYS A 16 1.41 8.43 1.96
CA LYS A 16 2.04 8.27 0.65
C LYS A 16 3.46 8.82 0.61
N SER A 17 3.68 10.07 1.03
CA SER A 17 5.01 10.69 0.95
C SER A 17 6.00 9.99 1.89
N ASN A 18 5.54 9.59 3.08
CA ASN A 18 6.34 8.79 4.01
C ASN A 18 6.72 7.44 3.40
N CYS A 19 5.77 6.71 2.83
CA CYS A 19 6.03 5.44 2.17
C CYS A 19 7.06 5.57 1.04
N VAL A 20 6.95 6.57 0.19
CA VAL A 20 7.92 6.82 -0.89
C VAL A 20 9.31 7.12 -0.35
N SER A 21 9.42 7.79 0.80
CA SER A 21 10.71 8.04 1.47
C SER A 21 11.35 6.73 1.97
N VAL A 22 10.56 5.88 2.63
CA VAL A 22 11.01 4.57 3.15
C VAL A 22 11.46 3.67 1.99
N LEU A 23 10.68 3.58 0.91
CA LEU A 23 11.03 2.79 -0.28
C LEU A 23 12.38 3.18 -0.91
N LYS A 24 12.79 4.46 -0.79
CA LYS A 24 14.06 4.95 -1.34
C LYS A 24 15.28 4.65 -0.46
N THR A 25 15.06 4.41 0.84
CA THR A 25 16.12 4.41 1.84
C THR A 25 16.30 3.07 2.55
N ALA A 26 15.25 2.25 2.61
CA ALA A 26 15.28 0.93 3.23
C ALA A 26 16.14 -0.07 2.42
N ASN A 27 16.41 -1.24 3.03
CA ASN A 27 17.13 -2.32 2.36
C ASN A 27 16.37 -2.78 1.09
N GLN A 28 17.04 -2.75 -0.05
CA GLN A 28 16.42 -3.05 -1.35
C GLN A 28 15.78 -4.45 -1.40
N ASN A 29 16.41 -5.48 -0.82
CA ASN A 29 15.83 -6.83 -0.82
C ASN A 29 14.55 -6.90 0.02
N VAL A 30 14.48 -6.17 1.14
CA VAL A 30 13.27 -6.09 1.96
C VAL A 30 12.16 -5.38 1.20
N VAL A 31 12.48 -4.25 0.55
CA VAL A 31 11.54 -3.50 -0.28
C VAL A 31 11.00 -4.38 -1.41
N GLU A 32 11.86 -5.08 -2.15
CA GLU A 32 11.46 -5.98 -3.24
C GLU A 32 10.52 -7.08 -2.74
N ASN A 33 10.86 -7.73 -1.62
CA ASN A 33 10.02 -8.78 -1.03
C ASN A 33 8.64 -8.27 -0.59
N GLU A 34 8.55 -7.09 0.02
CA GLU A 34 7.25 -6.54 0.45
C GLU A 34 6.40 -6.05 -0.72
N LEU A 35 7.02 -5.48 -1.75
CA LEU A 35 6.32 -5.14 -2.99
C LEU A 35 5.82 -6.41 -3.72
N GLU A 36 6.62 -7.48 -3.75
CA GLU A 36 6.20 -8.76 -4.32
C GLU A 36 4.99 -9.32 -3.57
N LYS A 37 4.99 -9.30 -2.24
CA LYS A 37 3.83 -9.73 -1.44
C LYS A 37 2.57 -8.91 -1.73
N LEU A 38 2.71 -7.59 -1.85
CA LEU A 38 1.59 -6.70 -2.19
C LEU A 38 1.01 -7.02 -3.58
N LEU A 39 1.87 -7.20 -4.58
CA LEU A 39 1.47 -7.55 -5.94
C LEU A 39 0.86 -8.95 -6.01
N ALA A 40 1.43 -9.93 -5.29
CA ALA A 40 0.88 -11.28 -5.21
C ALA A 40 -0.53 -11.27 -4.60
N ARG A 41 -0.78 -10.44 -3.58
CA ARG A 41 -2.11 -10.28 -2.98
C ARG A 41 -3.11 -9.71 -4.00
N LEU A 42 -2.70 -8.74 -4.82
CA LEU A 42 -3.52 -8.19 -5.90
C LEU A 42 -3.83 -9.25 -6.96
N ALA A 43 -2.81 -9.95 -7.46
CA ALA A 43 -2.97 -10.98 -8.49
C ALA A 43 -3.89 -12.12 -8.03
N LEU A 44 -3.79 -12.55 -6.76
CA LEU A 44 -4.71 -13.54 -6.20
C LEU A 44 -6.15 -13.03 -6.12
N ALA A 45 -6.35 -11.76 -5.73
CA ALA A 45 -7.69 -11.17 -5.68
C ALA A 45 -8.32 -11.10 -7.07
N GLU A 46 -7.57 -10.69 -8.10
CA GLU A 46 -8.01 -10.70 -9.50
C GLU A 46 -8.33 -12.13 -9.95
N LYS A 47 -7.46 -13.10 -9.63
CA LYS A 47 -7.69 -14.50 -10.00
C LYS A 47 -8.97 -15.07 -9.40
N MET A 48 -9.27 -14.74 -8.14
CA MET A 48 -10.51 -15.15 -7.47
C MET A 48 -11.77 -14.56 -8.12
N LEU A 49 -11.66 -13.42 -8.79
CA LEU A 49 -12.78 -12.81 -9.53
C LEU A 49 -12.95 -13.49 -10.89
N GLU A 50 -11.86 -13.78 -11.60
CA GLU A 50 -11.86 -14.57 -12.84
C GLU A 50 -12.52 -15.93 -12.63
N GLU A 51 -12.11 -16.66 -11.58
CA GLU A 51 -12.65 -17.99 -11.27
C GLU A 51 -14.15 -17.99 -10.98
N LYS A 52 -14.71 -16.84 -10.59
CA LYS A 52 -16.14 -16.63 -10.38
C LYS A 52 -16.87 -16.12 -11.63
N GLY A 53 -16.16 -15.87 -12.73
CA GLY A 53 -16.70 -15.24 -13.94
C GLY A 53 -17.12 -13.79 -13.73
N LEU A 54 -16.54 -13.10 -12.73
CA LEU A 54 -16.91 -11.74 -12.34
C LEU A 54 -15.96 -10.67 -12.88
N GLU A 55 -14.96 -11.03 -13.68
CA GLU A 55 -13.92 -10.12 -14.20
C GLU A 55 -14.51 -8.90 -14.92
N GLU A 56 -15.41 -9.10 -15.90
CA GLU A 56 -16.03 -8.01 -16.66
C GLU A 56 -16.95 -7.13 -15.81
N GLU A 57 -17.66 -7.71 -14.84
CA GLU A 57 -18.49 -6.95 -13.91
C GLU A 57 -17.60 -6.11 -12.99
N TYR A 58 -16.54 -6.71 -12.46
CA TYR A 58 -15.60 -6.05 -11.57
C TYR A 58 -14.89 -4.87 -12.28
N GLU A 59 -14.44 -5.05 -13.52
CA GLU A 59 -13.85 -3.98 -14.33
C GLU A 59 -14.81 -2.82 -14.57
N ARG A 60 -16.09 -3.12 -14.85
CA ARG A 60 -17.12 -2.09 -14.96
C ARG A 60 -17.33 -1.39 -13.62
N ARG A 61 -17.39 -2.15 -12.53
CA ARG A 61 -17.55 -1.60 -11.19
C ARG A 61 -16.37 -0.74 -10.79
N LEU A 62 -15.11 -1.12 -11.04
CA LEU A 62 -13.92 -0.30 -10.78
C LEU A 62 -14.02 1.09 -11.44
N LYS A 63 -14.51 1.13 -12.68
CA LYS A 63 -14.69 2.39 -13.43
C LYS A 63 -15.87 3.22 -12.96
N SER A 64 -16.85 2.60 -12.30
CA SER A 64 -18.09 3.23 -11.84
C SER A 64 -18.22 3.23 -10.31
N PHE A 65 -17.16 2.90 -9.58
CA PHE A 65 -17.21 2.71 -8.14
C PHE A 65 -17.25 4.10 -7.50
N GLU A 66 -18.45 4.54 -7.14
CA GLU A 66 -18.63 5.76 -6.34
C GLU A 66 -18.27 5.45 -4.90
N VAL A 67 -16.98 5.59 -4.59
CA VAL A 67 -16.49 5.69 -3.21
C VAL A 67 -16.39 7.16 -2.90
N SER A 68 -16.76 7.55 -1.67
CA SER A 68 -16.47 8.91 -1.25
C SER A 68 -14.95 9.15 -1.32
N GLU A 69 -14.53 10.35 -1.70
CA GLU A 69 -13.10 10.68 -1.76
C GLU A 69 -12.41 10.38 -0.41
N GLU A 70 -13.13 10.61 0.69
CA GLU A 70 -12.70 10.31 2.06
C GLU A 70 -12.49 8.81 2.32
N ASP A 71 -13.46 7.94 1.99
CA ASP A 71 -13.33 6.49 2.19
C ASP A 71 -12.22 5.89 1.30
N TYR A 72 -12.06 6.42 0.09
CA TYR A 72 -11.00 6.00 -0.82
C TYR A 72 -9.63 6.39 -0.27
N ASP A 73 -9.47 7.64 0.16
CA ASP A 73 -8.23 8.14 0.72
C ASP A 73 -7.87 7.44 2.03
N GLU A 74 -8.82 7.18 2.93
CA GLU A 74 -8.58 6.42 4.16
C GLU A 74 -8.06 5.01 3.84
N ARG A 75 -8.68 4.35 2.85
CA ARG A 75 -8.28 3.01 2.44
C ARG A 75 -6.88 2.99 1.81
N VAL A 76 -6.59 3.95 0.93
CA VAL A 76 -5.27 4.07 0.28
C VAL A 76 -4.20 4.42 1.30
N ASN A 77 -4.47 5.34 2.21
CA ASN A 77 -3.55 5.72 3.29
C ASN A 77 -3.24 4.54 4.21
N SER A 78 -4.25 3.73 4.54
CA SER A 78 -4.05 2.52 5.34
C SER A 78 -3.08 1.53 4.67
N LEU A 79 -3.17 1.36 3.35
CA LEU A 79 -2.25 0.48 2.60
C LEU A 79 -0.82 1.02 2.60
N PHE A 80 -0.63 2.35 2.52
CA PHE A 80 0.69 2.95 2.63
C PHE A 80 1.31 2.75 4.03
N LEU A 81 0.51 2.91 5.08
CA LEU A 81 0.96 2.68 6.45
C LEU A 81 1.32 1.20 6.70
N GLU A 82 0.50 0.27 6.19
CA GLU A 82 0.75 -1.18 6.26
C GLU A 82 2.08 -1.54 5.60
N LEU A 83 2.32 -1.04 4.37
CA LEU A 83 3.56 -1.29 3.64
C LEU A 83 4.79 -0.73 4.37
N VAL A 84 4.70 0.50 4.90
CA VAL A 84 5.77 1.09 5.72
C VAL A 84 6.06 0.24 6.94
N GLY A 85 5.02 -0.15 7.69
CA GLY A 85 5.17 -0.98 8.88
C GLY A 85 5.90 -2.29 8.57
N ASN A 86 5.48 -2.99 7.51
CA ASN A 86 6.09 -4.26 7.12
C ASN A 86 7.56 -4.13 6.72
N ILE A 87 7.94 -3.04 6.03
CA ILE A 87 9.34 -2.78 5.64
C ILE A 87 10.19 -2.45 6.87
N VAL A 88 9.71 -1.54 7.72
CA VAL A 88 10.48 -1.05 8.88
C VAL A 88 10.72 -2.17 9.89
N THR A 89 9.72 -2.98 10.22
CA THR A 89 9.85 -4.11 11.17
C THR A 89 10.85 -5.17 10.69
N GLN A 90 11.12 -5.27 9.39
CA GLN A 90 12.14 -6.18 8.84
C GLN A 90 13.54 -5.57 8.74
N CYS A 91 13.67 -4.27 8.99
CA CYS A 91 14.95 -3.57 9.03
C CYS A 91 15.51 -3.44 10.46
N GLU A 92 14.73 -3.80 11.50
CA GLU A 92 15.12 -3.82 12.91
C GLU A 92 15.92 -5.07 13.32
#